data_AF-A0AAC9XM35-F1
#
_entry.id   AF-A0AAC9XM35-F1
#
_cell.length_a   1.000
_cell.length_b   1.000
_cell.length_c   1.000
_cell.angle_alpha   90.00
_cell.angle_beta   90.00
_cell.angle_gamma   90.00
#
_symmetry.space_group_name_H-M   'P 1'
#
loop_
_entity.id
_entity.type
_entity.pdbx_description
1 polymer ?
#
loop_
_entity_poly.entity_id
_entity_poly.type
_entity_poly.pdbx_seq_one_letter_code
_entity_poly.pdbx_strand_id
1 'polypeptide(L)'
;MRYPFSLALLIAFLLTGCADSPALSEEESQAQSQVQTQTQAQTEQQELGIMVQALQQAIATPSAEHLEVIARYGTDSRYYVMIRGWLVQQLSGLESQLAAHGDQAPEALRAQAEHLKAAIRRIDLE
;
A
#
# COMPACT_ATOMS: atom_id res chain seq x y z
N MET A 1 29.33 26.26 -18.67
CA MET A 1 30.47 25.63 -19.38
C MET A 1 30.93 24.43 -18.58
N ARG A 2 30.76 23.22 -19.14
CA ARG A 2 31.44 21.99 -18.73
C ARG A 2 32.94 22.18 -18.92
N TYR A 3 33.77 21.65 -18.01
CA TYR A 3 35.11 21.11 -18.26
C TYR A 3 35.66 20.40 -16.98
N PRO A 4 36.66 19.51 -17.12
CA PRO A 4 36.50 18.09 -16.75
C PRO A 4 37.63 17.52 -15.87
N PHE A 5 37.57 16.20 -15.62
CA PHE A 5 38.72 15.28 -15.49
C PHE A 5 39.70 15.43 -14.31
N SER A 6 39.78 14.39 -13.47
CA SER A 6 40.96 13.94 -12.70
C SER A 6 40.61 12.54 -12.19
N LEU A 7 40.99 11.44 -12.83
CA LEU A 7 42.31 10.82 -12.91
C LEU A 7 43.09 10.84 -11.58
N ALA A 8 43.52 9.64 -11.19
CA ALA A 8 44.42 9.27 -10.09
C ALA A 8 43.76 9.12 -8.70
N LEU A 9 43.55 7.88 -8.27
CA LEU A 9 44.53 7.29 -7.36
C LEU A 9 44.42 5.76 -7.38
N LEU A 10 45.40 5.16 -8.03
CA LEU A 10 45.70 3.74 -8.04
C LEU A 10 46.60 3.51 -6.82
N ILE A 11 46.09 2.90 -5.76
CA ILE A 11 46.93 2.30 -4.72
C ILE A 11 46.73 0.79 -4.78
N ALA A 12 47.65 0.16 -5.50
CA ALA A 12 47.96 -1.23 -5.31
C ALA A 12 48.56 -1.41 -3.91
N PHE A 13 47.93 -2.25 -3.09
CA PHE A 13 48.62 -2.88 -1.96
C PHE A 13 48.75 -4.36 -2.26
N LEU A 14 49.99 -4.76 -2.52
CA LEU A 14 50.43 -6.12 -2.78
C LEU A 14 50.55 -6.91 -1.47
N LEU A 15 50.03 -8.13 -1.53
CA LEU A 15 50.64 -9.38 -1.05
C LEU A 15 50.77 -9.68 0.46
N THR A 16 50.27 -10.88 0.76
CA THR A 16 50.74 -11.89 1.74
C THR A 16 50.11 -11.86 3.12
N GLY A 17 49.11 -12.74 3.28
CA GLY A 17 48.73 -13.31 4.56
C GLY A 17 48.08 -14.67 4.31
N CYS A 18 48.86 -15.75 4.37
CA CYS A 18 48.32 -17.09 4.53
C CYS A 18 47.71 -17.17 5.94
N ALA A 19 46.39 -17.14 6.04
CA ALA A 19 45.68 -17.57 7.22
C ALA A 19 44.41 -18.28 6.75
N ASP A 20 44.48 -19.59 6.83
CA ASP A 20 43.37 -20.51 6.71
C ASP A 20 42.24 -20.05 7.64
N SER A 21 41.11 -19.66 7.09
CA SER A 21 39.90 -19.31 7.84
C SER A 21 38.68 -19.52 6.94
N PRO A 22 37.78 -20.46 7.26
CA PRO A 22 36.51 -20.60 6.55
C PRO A 22 35.57 -19.47 7.01
N ALA A 23 35.81 -18.25 6.51
CA ALA A 23 34.97 -17.08 6.79
C ALA A 23 34.00 -16.74 5.64
N LEU A 24 33.73 -17.70 4.74
CA LEU A 24 32.80 -17.50 3.61
C LEU A 24 31.33 -17.79 3.94
N SER A 25 31.02 -18.25 5.17
CA SER A 25 29.65 -18.68 5.51
C SER A 25 28.77 -17.56 6.07
N GLU A 26 29.33 -16.49 6.64
CA GLU A 26 28.56 -15.42 7.29
C GLU A 26 28.14 -14.30 6.31
N GLU A 27 29.01 -13.93 5.36
CA GLU A 27 28.67 -12.90 4.36
C GLU A 27 27.62 -13.39 3.34
N GLU A 28 27.67 -14.66 2.93
CA GLU A 28 26.66 -15.24 2.04
C GLU A 28 25.29 -15.36 2.74
N SER A 29 25.27 -15.71 4.03
CA SER A 29 24.03 -15.82 4.82
C SER A 29 23.38 -14.45 5.08
N GLN A 30 24.18 -13.40 5.26
CA GLN A 30 23.70 -12.02 5.42
C GLN A 30 23.28 -11.41 4.08
N ALA A 31 24.01 -11.63 2.99
CA ALA A 31 23.64 -11.16 1.66
C ALA A 31 22.36 -11.85 1.15
N GLN A 32 22.19 -13.16 1.40
CA GLN A 32 20.96 -13.89 1.05
C GLN A 32 19.76 -13.41 1.87
N SER A 33 19.94 -13.14 3.17
CA SER A 33 18.86 -12.60 4.02
C SER A 33 18.43 -11.19 3.59
N GLN A 34 19.37 -10.34 3.15
CA GLN A 34 19.08 -8.99 2.67
C GLN A 34 18.36 -8.98 1.31
N VAL A 35 18.75 -9.84 0.37
CA VAL A 35 18.07 -9.96 -0.93
C VAL A 35 16.66 -10.53 -0.76
N GLN A 36 16.46 -11.46 0.17
CA GLN A 36 15.16 -12.08 0.43
C GLN A 36 14.18 -11.10 1.09
N THR A 37 14.62 -10.30 2.06
CA THR A 37 13.80 -9.23 2.67
C THR A 37 13.45 -8.14 1.66
N GLN A 38 14.39 -7.76 0.78
CA GLN A 38 14.13 -6.75 -0.23
C GLN A 38 13.12 -7.23 -1.29
N THR A 39 13.21 -8.49 -1.70
CA THR A 39 12.25 -9.09 -2.63
C THR A 39 10.85 -9.17 -2.02
N GLN A 40 10.75 -9.59 -0.76
CA GLN A 40 9.48 -9.67 -0.05
C GLN A 40 8.81 -8.30 0.10
N ALA A 41 9.58 -7.26 0.46
CA ALA A 41 9.07 -5.89 0.55
C ALA A 41 8.54 -5.36 -0.79
N GLN A 42 9.18 -5.71 -1.91
CA GLN A 42 8.70 -5.34 -3.25
C GLN A 42 7.38 -6.02 -3.59
N THR A 43 7.24 -7.32 -3.27
CA THR A 43 5.99 -8.06 -3.46
C THR A 43 4.87 -7.45 -2.61
N GLU A 44 5.13 -7.17 -1.34
CA GLU A 44 4.16 -6.54 -0.43
C GLU A 44 3.72 -5.15 -0.95
N GLN A 45 4.65 -4.34 -1.45
CA GLN A 45 4.33 -3.04 -2.04
C GLN A 45 3.43 -3.17 -3.27
N GLN A 46 3.67 -4.16 -4.12
CA GLN A 46 2.84 -4.42 -5.30
C GLN A 46 1.43 -4.87 -4.89
N GLU A 47 1.31 -5.79 -3.93
CA GLU A 47 0.02 -6.25 -3.40
C GLU A 47 -0.78 -5.11 -2.78
N LEU A 48 -0.13 -4.24 -2.00
CA LEU A 48 -0.75 -3.03 -1.45
C LEU A 48 -1.26 -2.11 -2.56
N GLY A 49 -0.50 -1.93 -3.64
CA GLY A 49 -0.93 -1.13 -4.79
C GLY A 49 -2.19 -1.67 -5.45
N ILE A 50 -2.24 -2.99 -5.69
CA ILE A 50 -3.41 -3.67 -6.25
C ILE A 50 -4.62 -3.53 -5.34
N MET A 51 -4.42 -3.72 -4.03
CA MET A 51 -5.47 -3.54 -3.02
C MET A 51 -6.06 -2.13 -3.05
N VAL A 52 -5.20 -1.10 -3.02
CA VAL A 52 -5.63 0.31 -3.03
C VAL A 52 -6.44 0.63 -4.28
N GLN A 53 -6.02 0.14 -5.46
CA GLN A 53 -6.76 0.32 -6.71
C GLN A 53 -8.13 -0.35 -6.66
N ALA A 54 -8.20 -1.59 -6.15
CA ALA A 54 -9.46 -2.32 -6.01
C ALA A 54 -10.41 -1.60 -5.04
N LEU A 55 -9.91 -1.11 -3.91
CA LEU A 55 -10.68 -0.32 -2.95
C LEU A 55 -11.16 0.99 -3.55
N GLN A 56 -10.32 1.71 -4.29
CA GLN A 56 -10.70 2.97 -4.92
C GLN A 56 -11.88 2.77 -5.87
N GLN A 57 -11.83 1.72 -6.71
CA GLN A 57 -12.92 1.39 -7.62
C GLN A 57 -14.20 0.99 -6.85
N ALA A 58 -14.05 0.18 -5.80
CA ALA A 58 -15.16 -0.32 -5.00
C ALA A 58 -15.86 0.79 -4.19
N ILE A 59 -15.11 1.78 -3.70
CA ILE A 59 -15.65 2.96 -3.01
C ILE A 59 -16.36 3.89 -4.00
N ALA A 60 -15.82 4.03 -5.21
CA ALA A 60 -16.38 4.95 -6.21
C ALA A 60 -17.69 4.43 -6.84
N THR A 61 -17.88 3.12 -6.92
CA THR A 61 -18.98 2.52 -7.68
C THR A 61 -19.87 1.65 -6.78
N PRO A 62 -21.10 2.09 -6.49
CA PRO A 62 -22.05 1.28 -5.72
C PRO A 62 -22.37 -0.05 -6.41
N SER A 63 -22.06 -1.17 -5.78
CA SER A 63 -22.48 -2.51 -6.22
C SER A 63 -22.30 -3.53 -5.09
N ALA A 64 -23.03 -4.64 -5.15
CA ALA A 64 -22.87 -5.74 -4.19
C ALA A 64 -21.47 -6.38 -4.28
N GLU A 65 -20.93 -6.54 -5.49
CA GLU A 65 -19.57 -7.05 -5.70
C GLU A 65 -18.52 -6.15 -5.03
N HIS A 66 -18.67 -4.84 -5.14
CA HIS A 66 -17.75 -3.89 -4.53
C HIS A 66 -17.88 -3.84 -3.00
N LEU A 67 -19.05 -4.11 -2.44
CA LEU A 67 -19.19 -4.32 -0.99
C LEU A 67 -18.36 -5.53 -0.52
N GLU A 68 -18.32 -6.61 -1.29
CA GLU A 68 -17.47 -7.78 -0.96
C GLU A 68 -15.98 -7.44 -1.04
N VAL A 69 -15.56 -6.61 -2.01
CA VAL A 69 -14.17 -6.13 -2.09
C VAL A 69 -13.80 -5.31 -0.86
N ILE A 70 -14.66 -4.36 -0.46
CA ILE A 70 -14.43 -3.54 0.74
C ILE A 70 -14.42 -4.42 1.99
N ALA A 71 -15.35 -5.38 2.12
CA ALA A 71 -15.38 -6.29 3.25
C ALA A 71 -14.09 -7.10 3.34
N ARG A 72 -13.66 -7.73 2.24
CA ARG A 72 -12.46 -8.58 2.19
C ARG A 72 -11.21 -7.89 2.70
N TYR A 73 -10.97 -6.64 2.29
CA TYR A 73 -9.80 -5.89 2.73
C TYR A 73 -10.03 -5.16 4.05
N GLY A 74 -11.26 -4.69 4.28
CA GLY A 74 -11.64 -3.90 5.45
C GLY A 74 -11.67 -4.70 6.74
N THR A 75 -11.93 -6.01 6.69
CA THR A 75 -11.88 -6.90 7.87
C THR A 75 -10.46 -7.42 8.15
N ASP A 76 -9.48 -7.13 7.29
CA ASP A 76 -8.08 -7.43 7.59
C ASP A 76 -7.57 -6.45 8.65
N SER A 77 -7.21 -6.98 9.82
CA SER A 77 -6.71 -6.20 10.96
C SER A 77 -5.53 -5.27 10.61
N ARG A 78 -4.71 -5.62 9.60
CA ARG A 78 -3.58 -4.79 9.15
C ARG A 78 -4.04 -3.48 8.50
N TYR A 79 -5.22 -3.48 7.89
CA TYR A 79 -5.73 -2.37 7.08
C TYR A 79 -7.03 -1.77 7.61
N TYR A 80 -7.69 -2.42 8.57
CA TYR A 80 -8.99 -2.01 9.13
C TYR A 80 -9.06 -0.52 9.45
N VAL A 81 -8.13 0.00 10.24
CA VAL A 81 -8.15 1.42 10.67
C VAL A 81 -8.03 2.36 9.48
N MET A 82 -7.17 2.03 8.51
CA MET A 82 -6.94 2.84 7.31
C MET A 82 -8.19 2.85 6.41
N ILE A 83 -8.74 1.67 6.14
CA ILE A 83 -9.89 1.51 5.24
C ILE A 83 -11.12 2.15 5.88
N ARG A 84 -11.38 1.88 7.16
CA ARG A 84 -12.50 2.48 7.89
C ARG A 84 -12.41 4.01 7.91
N GLY A 85 -11.22 4.55 8.19
CA GLY A 85 -10.97 6.00 8.15
C GLY A 85 -11.28 6.60 6.78
N TRP A 86 -10.83 5.96 5.70
CA TRP A 86 -11.12 6.39 4.33
C TRP A 86 -12.62 6.38 4.03
N LEU A 87 -13.34 5.31 4.37
CA LEU A 87 -14.79 5.20 4.16
C LEU A 87 -15.56 6.30 4.92
N VAL A 88 -15.21 6.54 6.18
CA VAL A 88 -15.85 7.59 7.01
C VAL A 88 -15.60 8.98 6.42
N GLN A 89 -14.38 9.26 5.99
CA GLN A 89 -14.04 10.56 5.37
C GLN A 89 -14.82 10.77 4.07
N GLN A 90 -14.89 9.74 3.21
CA GLN A 90 -15.66 9.81 1.96
C GLN A 90 -17.16 9.97 2.22
N LEU A 91 -17.72 9.23 3.18
CA LEU A 91 -19.12 9.36 3.57
C LEU A 91 -19.43 10.76 4.09
N SER A 92 -18.58 11.33 4.94
CA SER A 92 -18.74 12.69 5.46
C SER A 92 -18.78 13.73 4.32
N GLY A 93 -17.93 13.57 3.30
CA GLY A 93 -17.95 14.42 2.11
C GLY A 93 -19.24 14.29 1.28
N LEU A 94 -19.79 13.08 1.16
CA LEU A 94 -21.06 12.84 0.48
C LEU A 94 -22.25 13.40 1.28
N GLU A 95 -22.25 13.23 2.59
CA GLU A 95 -23.30 13.77 3.48
C GLU A 95 -23.33 15.29 3.46
N SER A 96 -22.16 15.94 3.40
CA SER A 96 -22.07 17.40 3.21
C SER A 96 -22.69 17.85 1.88
N GLN A 97 -22.41 17.14 0.79
CA GLN A 97 -23.03 17.41 -0.52
C GLN A 97 -24.54 17.17 -0.50
N LEU A 98 -25.00 16.08 0.12
CA LEU A 98 -26.42 15.78 0.30
C LEU A 98 -27.12 16.89 1.07
N ALA A 99 -26.52 17.39 2.15
CA ALA A 99 -27.07 18.49 2.94
C ALA A 99 -27.17 19.79 2.14
N ALA A 100 -26.17 20.07 1.28
CA ALA A 100 -26.18 21.25 0.42
C ALA A 100 -27.26 21.18 -0.68
N HIS A 101 -27.54 19.99 -1.22
CA HIS A 101 -28.58 19.79 -2.24
C HIS A 101 -29.99 19.63 -1.66
N GLY A 102 -30.12 19.11 -0.44
CA GLY A 102 -31.40 18.76 0.17
C GLY A 102 -32.20 17.76 -0.69
N ASP A 103 -33.48 18.05 -0.88
CA ASP A 103 -34.40 17.17 -1.62
C ASP A 103 -34.05 17.01 -3.10
N GLN A 104 -33.28 17.94 -3.67
CA GLN A 104 -32.86 17.93 -5.07
C GLN A 104 -31.58 17.13 -5.32
N ALA A 105 -31.04 16.46 -4.29
CA ALA A 105 -29.81 15.68 -4.43
C ALA A 105 -29.92 14.59 -5.51
N PRO A 106 -28.90 14.42 -6.37
CA PRO A 106 -28.87 13.35 -7.36
C PRO A 106 -29.01 11.97 -6.70
N GLU A 107 -29.78 11.07 -7.33
CA GLU A 107 -29.95 9.71 -6.84
C GLU A 107 -28.61 8.96 -6.72
N ALA A 108 -27.70 9.19 -7.67
CA ALA A 108 -26.35 8.62 -7.64
C ALA A 108 -25.57 9.02 -6.37
N LEU A 109 -25.73 10.26 -5.90
CA LEU A 109 -25.08 10.75 -4.68
C LEU A 109 -25.65 10.05 -3.44
N ARG A 110 -26.97 9.85 -3.40
CA ARG A 110 -27.65 9.08 -2.33
C ARG A 110 -27.21 7.62 -2.34
N ALA A 111 -27.20 6.98 -3.50
CA ALA A 111 -26.77 5.59 -3.67
C ALA A 111 -25.32 5.40 -3.21
N GLN A 112 -24.44 6.36 -3.49
CA GLN A 112 -23.06 6.31 -3.03
C GLN A 112 -22.93 6.44 -1.51
N ALA A 113 -23.69 7.34 -0.89
CA ALA A 113 -23.70 7.46 0.57
C ALA A 113 -24.21 6.18 1.25
N GLU A 114 -25.32 5.61 0.75
CA GLU A 114 -25.86 4.36 1.30
C GLU A 114 -24.92 3.17 1.10
N HIS A 115 -24.23 3.10 -0.05
CA HIS A 115 -23.18 2.12 -0.29
C HIS A 115 -22.05 2.20 0.75
N LEU A 116 -21.55 3.41 1.05
CA LEU A 116 -20.50 3.56 2.06
C LEU A 116 -21.00 3.27 3.48
N LYS A 117 -22.25 3.63 3.82
CA LYS A 117 -22.86 3.24 5.10
C LYS A 117 -22.95 1.72 5.24
N ALA A 118 -23.39 1.02 4.20
CA ALA A 118 -23.45 -0.42 4.17
C ALA A 118 -22.06 -1.05 4.30
N ALA A 119 -21.06 -0.50 3.61
CA ALA A 119 -19.68 -0.95 3.68
C ALA A 119 -19.09 -0.82 5.09
N ILE A 120 -19.24 0.36 5.72
CA ILE A 120 -18.78 0.61 7.10
C ILE A 120 -19.46 -0.36 8.07
N ARG A 121 -20.78 -0.50 7.97
CA ARG A 121 -21.53 -1.43 8.82
C ARG A 121 -21.02 -2.87 8.65
N ARG A 122 -20.70 -3.27 7.44
CA ARG A 122 -20.22 -4.63 7.15
C ARG A 122 -18.85 -4.91 7.75
N ILE A 123 -17.91 -3.98 7.66
CA ILE A 123 -16.56 -4.16 8.22
C ILE A 123 -16.52 -4.04 9.75
N ASP A 124 -17.52 -3.39 10.37
CA ASP A 124 -17.62 -3.22 11.82
C ASP A 124 -18.33 -4.40 12.52
N LEU A 125 -19.00 -5.29 11.78
CA LEU A 125 -19.77 -6.42 12.31
C LEU A 125 -19.04 -7.77 12.27
N GLU A 126 -18.00 -7.89 11.45
CA GLU A 126 -17.14 -9.08 11.32
C GLU A 126 -15.91 -8.97 12.23
#